data_AF-A0A8J5F586-F1
#
_entry.id   AF-A0A8J5F586-F1
#
_cell.length_a   1.000
_cell.length_b   1.000
_cell.length_c   1.000
_cell.angle_alpha   90.00
_cell.angle_beta   90.00
_cell.angle_gamma   90.00
#
_symmetry.space_group_name_H-M   'P 1'
#
loop_
_entity.id
_entity.type
_entity.pdbx_description
1 polymer ?
#
loop_
_entity_poly.entity_id
_entity_poly.type
_entity_poly.pdbx_seq_one_letter_code
_entity_poly.pdbx_strand_id
1 'polypeptide(L)'
;MAERNLLADASRILDKASNSKIKGNCTAMLAARLRSLGYDAAICKSQWDKNPSFPAGEHEYVDAVVGTDRLLVDAGFRSEFEVARPSKMYRAIIQLLPQAFVSQPHRLQQIVVVASEAAWHSLKKNGLHVPPWRRHEYMRTKWFSAYHRAVEEAEAKDNSARGSNNDGNRGGGLAVDDSASEAKTGG
;
A
#
# COMPACT_ATOMS: atom_id res chain seq x y z
N MET A 1 -17.97 8.90 14.56
CA MET A 1 -17.08 8.68 15.74
C MET A 1 -15.81 7.93 15.36
N ALA A 2 -15.91 6.84 14.59
CA ALA A 2 -14.77 6.03 14.13
C ALA A 2 -13.63 6.85 13.51
N GLU A 3 -13.92 7.67 12.49
CA GLU A 3 -12.90 8.49 11.80
C GLU A 3 -12.17 9.45 12.76
N ARG A 4 -12.91 10.11 13.66
CA ARG A 4 -12.35 11.06 14.64
C ARG A 4 -11.42 10.36 15.65
N ASN A 5 -11.81 9.19 16.13
CA ASN A 5 -10.99 8.43 17.08
C ASN A 5 -9.72 7.91 16.41
N LEU A 6 -9.86 7.34 15.21
CA LEU A 6 -8.71 6.87 14.43
C LEU A 6 -7.74 8.01 14.10
N LEU A 7 -8.25 9.19 13.73
CA LEU A 7 -7.44 10.38 13.52
C LEU A 7 -6.69 10.79 14.80
N ALA A 8 -7.38 10.86 15.93
CA ALA A 8 -6.77 11.22 17.21
C ALA A 8 -5.65 10.25 17.61
N ASP A 9 -5.85 8.96 17.37
CA ASP A 9 -4.85 7.92 17.65
C ASP A 9 -3.67 7.99 16.68
N ALA A 10 -3.94 8.14 15.38
CA ALA A 10 -2.90 8.27 14.36
C ALA A 10 -2.03 9.52 14.59
N SER A 11 -2.64 10.67 14.87
CA SER A 11 -1.92 11.90 15.21
C SER A 11 -1.03 11.71 16.44
N ARG A 12 -1.57 11.14 17.53
CA ARG A 12 -0.81 10.88 18.75
C ARG A 12 0.38 9.94 18.52
N ILE A 13 0.24 8.94 17.64
CA ILE A 13 1.33 8.04 17.27
C ILE A 13 2.43 8.80 16.50
N LEU A 14 2.03 9.62 15.52
CA LEU A 14 2.96 10.38 14.68
C LEU A 14 3.70 11.47 15.45
N ASP A 15 3.02 12.16 16.38
CA ASP A 15 3.64 13.17 17.25
C ASP A 15 4.69 12.57 18.20
N LYS A 16 4.47 11.34 18.67
CA LYS A 16 5.48 10.63 19.48
C LYS A 16 6.68 10.22 18.63
N ALA A 17 6.44 9.83 17.38
CA ALA A 17 7.49 9.40 16.47
C ALA A 17 8.42 10.55 16.07
N SER A 18 7.87 11.73 15.78
CA SER A 18 8.66 12.92 15.42
C SER A 18 9.60 13.39 16.55
N ASN A 19 9.23 13.13 17.80
CA ASN A 19 10.05 13.41 18.99
C ASN A 19 11.11 12.34 19.29
N SER A 20 11.04 11.18 18.63
CA SER A 20 12.01 10.10 18.77
C SER A 20 13.02 10.15 17.61
N LYS A 21 14.32 9.92 17.87
CA LYS A 21 15.37 9.89 16.82
C LYS A 21 15.24 8.71 15.83
N ILE A 22 14.11 8.01 15.81
CA ILE A 22 13.86 6.84 14.98
C ILE A 22 13.51 7.31 13.57
N LYS A 23 14.51 7.29 12.69
CA LYS A 23 14.36 7.51 11.26
C LYS A 23 13.88 6.21 10.59
N GLY A 24 12.64 5.82 10.87
CA GLY A 24 12.00 4.61 10.33
C GLY A 24 10.88 4.94 9.34
N ASN A 25 10.39 3.92 8.62
CA ASN A 25 9.19 4.03 7.78
C ASN A 25 7.97 4.37 8.68
N CYS A 26 7.56 5.65 8.67
CA CYS A 26 6.45 6.16 9.49
C CYS A 26 5.15 5.38 9.25
N THR A 27 4.89 4.94 8.02
CA THR A 27 3.69 4.18 7.63
C THR A 27 3.66 2.81 8.31
N ALA A 28 4.79 2.09 8.29
CA ALA A 28 4.89 0.77 8.92
C ALA A 28 4.73 0.83 10.44
N MET A 29 5.40 1.79 11.08
CA MET A 29 5.25 2.03 12.52
C MET A 29 3.80 2.44 12.87
N LEU A 30 3.18 3.30 12.06
CA LEU A 30 1.79 3.72 12.27
C LEU A 30 0.85 2.52 12.20
N ALA A 31 0.97 1.68 11.17
CA ALA A 31 0.16 0.47 11.03
C ALA A 31 0.31 -0.46 12.24
N ALA A 32 1.56 -0.75 12.65
CA ALA A 32 1.84 -1.62 13.80
C ALA A 32 1.26 -1.06 15.12
N ARG A 33 1.36 0.26 15.33
CA ARG A 33 0.82 0.90 16.55
C ARG A 33 -0.70 0.97 16.54
N LEU A 34 -1.33 1.22 15.40
CA LEU A 34 -2.78 1.14 15.27
C LEU A 34 -3.28 -0.29 15.54
N ARG A 35 -2.60 -1.33 15.02
CA ARG A 35 -2.92 -2.72 15.37
C ARG A 35 -2.80 -3.00 16.87
N SER A 36 -1.78 -2.46 17.54
CA SER A 36 -1.63 -2.61 19.00
C SER A 36 -2.74 -1.96 19.82
N LEU A 37 -3.50 -1.04 19.22
CA LEU A 37 -4.69 -0.42 19.82
C LEU A 37 -5.99 -1.18 19.48
N GLY A 38 -5.91 -2.27 18.70
CA GLY A 38 -7.05 -3.10 18.32
C GLY A 38 -7.72 -2.72 16.99
N TYR A 39 -7.13 -1.82 16.20
CA TYR A 39 -7.62 -1.53 14.85
C TYR A 39 -7.22 -2.62 13.86
N ASP A 40 -8.12 -3.02 12.96
CA ASP A 40 -7.73 -3.73 11.74
C ASP A 40 -7.04 -2.72 10.82
N ALA A 41 -5.72 -2.67 10.89
CA ALA A 41 -4.89 -1.73 10.16
C ALA A 41 -3.74 -2.44 9.42
N ALA A 42 -3.65 -2.22 8.12
CA ALA A 42 -2.66 -2.82 7.24
C ALA A 42 -1.96 -1.75 6.39
N ILE A 43 -0.72 -2.03 6.00
CA ILE A 43 -0.03 -1.20 5.01
C ILE A 43 -0.61 -1.54 3.64
N CYS A 44 -1.01 -0.52 2.90
CA CYS A 44 -1.35 -0.61 1.51
C CYS A 44 -0.28 0.05 0.67
N LYS A 45 0.27 -0.70 -0.27
CA LYS A 45 1.21 -0.19 -1.27
C LYS A 45 0.53 -0.15 -2.62
N SER A 46 0.22 1.04 -3.11
CA SER A 46 -0.28 1.25 -4.46
C SER A 46 0.88 1.36 -5.43
N GLN A 47 0.69 0.85 -6.64
CA GLN A 47 1.67 0.93 -7.71
C GLN A 47 0.95 1.22 -9.03
N TRP A 48 1.56 2.03 -9.88
CA TRP A 48 1.04 2.31 -11.21
C TRP A 48 2.18 2.39 -12.22
N ASP A 49 1.91 1.85 -13.40
CA ASP A 49 2.86 1.86 -14.50
C ASP A 49 2.94 3.23 -15.17
N LYS A 50 4.06 3.43 -15.88
CA LYS A 50 4.23 4.59 -16.75
C LYS A 50 3.19 4.56 -17.86
N ASN A 51 2.65 5.72 -18.19
CA ASN A 51 1.85 5.91 -19.40
C ASN A 51 2.27 7.23 -20.09
N PRO A 52 1.72 7.56 -21.27
CA PRO A 52 2.09 8.78 -21.98
C PRO A 52 1.82 10.09 -21.21
N SER A 53 0.90 10.08 -20.24
CA SER A 53 0.49 11.26 -19.48
C SER A 53 1.29 11.45 -18.19
N PHE A 54 1.78 10.37 -17.56
CA PHE A 54 2.51 10.46 -16.30
C PHE A 54 3.45 9.26 -16.03
N PRO A 55 4.53 9.48 -15.24
CA PRO A 55 5.51 8.43 -14.93
C PRO A 55 4.93 7.35 -14.02
N ALA A 56 5.61 6.20 -13.98
CA ALA A 56 5.36 5.16 -13.00
C ALA A 56 5.61 5.69 -11.58
N GLY A 57 5.00 5.06 -10.59
CA GLY A 57 5.23 5.39 -9.20
C GLY A 57 4.60 4.40 -8.24
N GLU A 58 4.90 4.62 -6.97
CA GLU A 58 4.32 3.87 -5.86
C GLU A 58 3.99 4.82 -4.71
N HIS A 59 3.04 4.41 -3.88
CA HIS A 59 2.67 5.15 -2.68
C HIS A 59 2.29 4.19 -1.57
N GLU A 60 2.70 4.50 -0.34
CA GLU A 60 2.37 3.72 0.85
C GLU A 60 1.44 4.51 1.75
N TYR A 61 0.35 3.88 2.17
CA TYR A 61 -0.60 4.41 3.14
C TYR A 61 -1.07 3.29 4.06
N VAL A 62 -1.78 3.63 5.14
CA VAL A 62 -2.41 2.63 6.02
C VAL A 62 -3.89 2.55 5.68
N ASP A 63 -4.38 1.34 5.50
CA ASP A 63 -5.79 1.03 5.33
C ASP A 63 -6.33 0.47 6.64
N ALA A 64 -7.38 1.09 7.16
CA ALA A 64 -7.99 0.70 8.42
C ALA A 64 -9.48 0.40 8.25
N VAL A 65 -9.95 -0.67 8.89
CA VAL A 65 -11.37 -1.00 8.97
C VAL A 65 -11.85 -0.77 10.40
N VAL A 66 -12.88 0.08 10.55
CA VAL A 66 -13.51 0.37 11.84
C VAL A 66 -15.00 0.08 11.74
N GLY A 67 -15.43 -1.04 12.30
CA GLY A 67 -16.77 -1.56 12.06
C GLY A 67 -16.92 -1.97 10.60
N THR A 68 -17.79 -1.30 9.86
CA THR A 68 -17.99 -1.52 8.41
C THR A 68 -17.29 -0.48 7.55
N ASP A 69 -16.71 0.56 8.15
CA ASP A 69 -16.11 1.67 7.43
C ASP A 69 -14.64 1.41 7.10
N ARG A 70 -14.32 1.46 5.81
CA ARG A 70 -12.94 1.50 5.30
C ARG A 70 -12.42 2.94 5.32
N LEU A 71 -11.32 3.17 6.00
CA LEU A 71 -10.66 4.45 6.15
C LEU A 71 -9.21 4.37 5.64
N LEU A 72 -8.79 5.36 4.86
CA LEU A 72 -7.39 5.54 4.51
C LEU A 72 -6.73 6.48 5.51
N VAL A 73 -5.52 6.13 5.91
CA VAL A 73 -4.66 6.90 6.80
C VAL A 73 -3.34 7.21 6.09
N ASP A 74 -3.04 8.49 5.91
CA ASP A 74 -1.81 8.96 5.29
C ASP A 74 -1.03 9.86 6.26
N ALA A 75 0.20 9.48 6.59
CA ALA A 75 1.03 10.15 7.59
C ALA A 75 1.68 11.45 7.07
N GLY A 76 1.74 11.64 5.75
CA GLY A 76 2.45 12.73 5.08
C GLY A 76 1.55 13.51 4.12
N PHE A 77 0.24 13.52 4.35
CA PHE A 77 -0.73 13.99 3.37
C PHE A 77 -0.50 15.43 2.91
N ARG A 78 -0.17 16.35 3.83
CA ARG A 78 0.12 17.75 3.48
C ARG A 78 1.31 17.87 2.52
N SER A 79 2.40 17.13 2.75
CA SER A 79 3.60 17.20 1.91
C SER A 79 3.33 16.75 0.47
N GLU A 80 2.34 15.90 0.28
CA GLU A 80 1.89 15.47 -1.05
C GLU A 80 1.38 16.62 -1.92
N PHE A 81 1.09 17.81 -1.37
CA PHE A 81 0.59 18.97 -2.12
C PHE A 81 1.53 20.18 -2.11
N GLU A 82 2.72 20.08 -1.51
CA GLU A 82 3.67 21.20 -1.47
C GLU A 82 4.23 21.52 -2.86
N VAL A 83 4.26 22.80 -3.23
CA VAL A 83 4.79 23.25 -4.53
C VAL A 83 5.82 24.35 -4.34
N ALA A 84 6.73 24.46 -5.32
CA ALA A 84 7.68 25.56 -5.35
C ALA A 84 6.95 26.90 -5.52
N ARG A 85 7.31 27.89 -4.70
CA ARG A 85 6.76 29.25 -4.72
C ARG A 85 5.22 29.23 -4.72
N PRO A 86 4.55 28.78 -3.64
CA PRO A 86 3.10 28.79 -3.59
C PRO A 86 2.59 30.24 -3.54
N SER A 87 1.51 30.52 -4.27
CA SER A 87 0.77 31.78 -4.13
C SER A 87 0.24 31.92 -2.70
N LYS A 88 -0.08 33.15 -2.27
CA LYS A 88 -0.62 33.39 -0.91
C LYS A 88 -1.90 32.57 -0.65
N MET A 89 -2.79 32.51 -1.63
CA MET A 89 -4.03 31.73 -1.56
C MET A 89 -3.74 30.23 -1.41
N TYR A 90 -2.86 29.69 -2.25
CA TYR A 90 -2.53 28.26 -2.20
C TYR A 90 -1.81 27.88 -0.90
N ARG A 91 -0.95 28.77 -0.38
CA ARG A 91 -0.32 28.58 0.93
C ARG A 91 -1.36 28.42 2.05
N ALA A 92 -2.42 29.25 2.04
CA ALA A 92 -3.50 29.13 3.00
C ALA A 92 -4.23 27.78 2.87
N ILE A 93 -4.49 27.31 1.64
CA ILE A 93 -5.09 25.99 1.39
C ILE A 93 -4.23 24.86 1.96
N ILE A 94 -2.91 24.86 1.70
CA ILE A 94 -1.99 23.85 2.23
C ILE A 94 -1.95 23.84 3.76
N GLN A 95 -2.04 25.03 4.39
CA GLN A 95 -2.08 25.12 5.85
C GLN A 95 -3.35 24.52 6.47
N LEU A 96 -4.45 24.43 5.71
CA LEU A 96 -5.69 23.77 6.12
C LEU A 96 -5.62 22.24 5.98
N LEU A 97 -4.77 21.72 5.09
CA LEU A 97 -4.62 20.27 4.94
C LEU A 97 -3.97 19.67 6.19
N PRO A 98 -4.50 18.58 6.76
CA PRO A 98 -3.90 17.98 7.94
C PRO A 98 -2.60 17.27 7.57
N GLN A 99 -1.65 17.21 8.51
CA GLN A 99 -0.40 16.50 8.32
C GLN A 99 -0.64 14.98 8.26
N ALA A 100 -1.38 14.46 9.24
CA ALA A 100 -1.95 13.13 9.23
C ALA A 100 -3.39 13.20 8.72
N PHE A 101 -3.70 12.47 7.67
CA PHE A 101 -5.03 12.47 7.06
C PHE A 101 -5.72 11.15 7.33
N VAL A 102 -6.98 11.19 7.77
CA VAL A 102 -7.84 10.02 7.93
C VAL A 102 -9.19 10.33 7.29
N SER A 103 -9.60 9.55 6.29
CA SER A 103 -10.95 9.69 5.74
C SER A 103 -11.38 8.48 4.92
N GLN A 104 -12.67 8.46 4.57
CA GLN A 104 -13.20 7.55 3.57
C GLN A 104 -12.66 7.85 2.15
N PRO A 105 -12.52 6.82 1.29
CA PRO A 105 -11.94 6.97 -0.05
C PRO A 105 -12.57 8.10 -0.90
N HIS A 106 -13.89 8.27 -0.85
CA HIS A 106 -14.57 9.28 -1.67
C HIS A 106 -14.21 10.73 -1.27
N ARG A 107 -14.01 10.99 0.04
CA ARG A 107 -13.63 12.32 0.54
C ARG A 107 -12.20 12.65 0.16
N LEU A 108 -11.30 11.67 0.26
CA LEU A 108 -9.93 11.79 -0.22
C LEU A 108 -9.90 12.17 -1.71
N GLN A 109 -10.70 11.50 -2.55
CA GLN A 109 -10.76 11.79 -3.98
C GLN A 109 -11.17 13.25 -4.25
N GLN A 110 -12.17 13.77 -3.55
CA GLN A 110 -12.61 15.16 -3.69
C GLN A 110 -11.52 16.15 -3.29
N ILE A 111 -10.86 15.90 -2.15
CA ILE A 111 -9.79 16.77 -1.65
C ILE A 111 -8.60 16.77 -2.63
N VAL A 112 -8.22 15.60 -3.14
CA VAL A 112 -7.14 15.47 -4.13
C VAL A 112 -7.43 16.33 -5.37
N VAL A 113 -8.64 16.27 -5.91
CA VAL A 113 -9.03 17.08 -7.08
C VAL A 113 -8.91 18.57 -6.77
N VAL A 114 -9.57 19.05 -5.71
CA VAL A 114 -9.59 20.47 -5.34
C VAL A 114 -8.18 21.01 -5.05
N ALA A 115 -7.38 20.26 -4.29
CA ALA A 115 -6.04 20.66 -3.93
C ALA A 115 -5.10 20.66 -5.14
N SER A 116 -5.20 19.68 -6.04
CA SER A 116 -4.43 19.64 -7.28
C SER A 116 -4.79 20.79 -8.24
N GLU A 117 -6.07 21.14 -8.37
CA GLU A 117 -6.50 22.31 -9.16
C GLU A 117 -5.96 23.62 -8.58
N ALA A 118 -6.03 23.79 -7.26
CA ALA A 118 -5.45 24.95 -6.60
C ALA A 118 -3.93 25.02 -6.78
N ALA A 119 -3.24 23.87 -6.79
CA ALA A 119 -1.81 23.76 -7.08
C ALA A 119 -1.51 24.22 -8.51
N TRP A 120 -2.31 23.75 -9.47
CA TRP A 120 -2.21 24.13 -10.88
C TRP A 120 -2.34 25.65 -11.06
N HIS A 121 -3.38 26.26 -10.47
CA HIS A 121 -3.59 27.70 -10.53
C HIS A 121 -2.42 28.48 -9.92
N SER A 122 -1.90 28.01 -8.78
CA SER A 122 -0.76 28.63 -8.11
C SER A 122 0.51 28.61 -8.98
N LEU A 123 0.82 27.47 -9.59
CA LEU A 123 1.99 27.30 -10.44
C LEU A 123 1.87 28.16 -11.70
N LYS A 124 0.70 28.14 -12.36
CA LYS A 124 0.44 28.96 -13.55
C LYS A 124 0.56 30.44 -13.28
N LYS A 125 -0.01 30.92 -12.16
CA LYS A 125 0.10 32.33 -11.74
C LYS A 125 1.54 32.78 -11.57
N ASN A 126 2.44 31.88 -11.17
CA ASN A 126 3.85 32.16 -10.93
C ASN A 126 4.75 31.80 -12.13
N GLY A 127 4.17 31.58 -13.32
CA GLY A 127 4.92 31.25 -14.53
C GLY A 127 5.66 29.91 -14.46
N LEU A 128 5.26 29.01 -13.57
CA LEU A 128 5.89 27.70 -13.39
C LEU A 128 5.19 26.64 -14.26
N HIS A 129 6.00 25.76 -14.85
CA HIS A 129 5.49 24.55 -15.50
C HIS A 129 4.81 23.65 -14.46
N VAL A 130 3.66 23.08 -14.82
CA VAL A 130 2.93 22.14 -13.96
C VAL A 130 3.41 20.73 -14.30
N PRO A 131 4.21 20.08 -13.44
CA PRO A 131 4.70 18.75 -13.74
C PRO A 131 3.55 17.72 -13.70
N PRO A 132 3.68 16.58 -14.40
CA PRO A 132 2.64 15.55 -14.45
C PRO A 132 2.17 15.09 -13.06
N TRP A 133 3.08 14.98 -12.09
CA TRP A 133 2.77 14.54 -10.73
C TRP A 133 1.99 15.55 -9.88
N ARG A 134 1.72 16.76 -10.42
CA ARG A 134 0.85 17.76 -9.78
C ARG A 134 -0.53 17.83 -10.41
N ARG A 135 -0.79 17.02 -11.44
CA ARG A 135 -2.13 16.88 -12.03
C ARG A 135 -2.99 15.96 -11.16
N HIS A 136 -4.29 16.22 -11.14
CA HIS A 136 -5.20 15.48 -10.27
C HIS A 136 -5.29 14.00 -10.67
N GLU A 137 -5.12 13.66 -11.95
CA GLU A 137 -5.13 12.28 -12.44
C GLU A 137 -4.00 11.47 -11.81
N TYR A 138 -2.76 11.98 -11.83
CA TYR A 138 -1.63 11.34 -11.16
C TYR A 138 -1.77 11.34 -9.64
N MET A 139 -2.23 12.44 -9.06
CA MET A 139 -2.39 12.49 -7.60
C MET A 139 -3.40 11.45 -7.13
N ARG A 140 -4.46 11.19 -7.89
CA ARG A 140 -5.41 10.11 -7.58
C ARG A 140 -4.78 8.73 -7.66
N THR A 141 -3.86 8.46 -8.58
CA THR A 141 -3.26 7.11 -8.70
C THR A 141 -2.51 6.69 -7.43
N LYS A 142 -2.00 7.65 -6.64
CA LYS A 142 -1.36 7.37 -5.34
C LYS A 142 -2.23 6.59 -4.37
N TRP A 143 -3.53 6.82 -4.33
CA TRP A 143 -4.42 6.15 -3.37
C TRP A 143 -5.38 5.17 -4.02
N PHE A 144 -5.63 5.31 -5.33
CA PHE A 144 -6.69 4.57 -6.03
C PHE A 144 -6.21 3.60 -7.11
N SER A 145 -4.89 3.46 -7.34
CA SER A 145 -4.38 2.39 -8.21
C SER A 145 -4.51 1.02 -7.56
N ALA A 146 -4.25 -0.03 -8.34
CA ALA A 146 -4.06 -1.37 -7.82
C ALA A 146 -3.06 -1.32 -6.65
N TYR A 147 -3.41 -1.97 -5.55
CA TYR A 147 -2.62 -1.95 -4.34
C TYR A 147 -2.54 -3.35 -3.73
N HIS A 148 -1.43 -3.62 -3.06
CA HIS A 148 -1.27 -4.77 -2.20
C HIS A 148 -1.52 -4.35 -0.76
N ARG A 149 -2.50 -4.98 -0.09
CA ARG A 149 -2.73 -4.84 1.35
C ARG A 149 -1.92 -5.93 2.05
N ALA A 150 -0.92 -5.54 2.81
CA ALA A 150 -0.15 -6.47 3.62
C ALA A 150 -1.03 -6.96 4.79
N VAL A 151 -1.77 -8.04 4.53
CA VAL A 151 -2.39 -8.84 5.58
C VAL A 151 -1.28 -9.75 6.09
N GLU A 152 -0.95 -9.70 7.39
CA GLU A 152 -0.18 -10.80 7.96
C GLU A 152 -1.02 -12.06 7.75
N GLU A 153 -0.57 -12.96 6.86
CA GLU A 153 -1.08 -14.33 6.72
C GLU A 153 -0.80 -15.08 8.04
N ALA A 154 -1.52 -14.71 9.09
CA ALA A 154 -1.77 -15.61 10.19
C ALA A 154 -2.84 -16.59 9.68
N GLU A 155 -2.48 -17.88 9.64
CA GLU A 155 -3.36 -19.04 9.44
C GLU A 155 -3.67 -19.47 7.99
N ALA A 156 -2.64 -19.92 7.24
CA ALA A 156 -2.86 -20.82 6.09
C ALA A 156 -1.69 -21.80 5.81
N LYS A 157 -0.93 -22.22 6.84
CA LYS A 157 0.17 -23.20 6.67
C LYS A 157 0.17 -24.36 7.67
N ASP A 158 -0.97 -24.74 8.23
CA ASP A 158 -1.06 -25.88 9.18
C ASP A 158 -1.96 -27.04 8.73
N ASN A 159 -2.00 -27.39 7.43
CA ASN A 159 -2.79 -28.56 6.99
C ASN A 159 -2.19 -29.36 5.82
N SER A 160 -0.86 -29.46 5.70
CA SER A 160 -0.22 -30.41 4.76
C SER A 160 0.74 -31.42 5.40
N ALA A 161 0.88 -31.42 6.73
CA ALA A 161 1.80 -32.32 7.43
C ALA A 161 1.05 -33.26 8.40
N ARG A 162 0.05 -34.00 7.90
CA ARG A 162 -0.43 -35.19 8.62
C ARG A 162 -0.99 -36.24 7.67
N GLY A 163 -0.10 -37.10 7.21
CA GLY A 163 -0.39 -38.30 6.44
C GLY A 163 0.85 -39.17 6.37
N SER A 164 1.31 -39.65 7.53
CA SER A 164 2.45 -40.55 7.65
C SER A 164 2.20 -41.89 6.96
N ASN A 165 3.28 -42.37 6.34
CA ASN A 165 3.57 -43.73 5.90
C ASN A 165 2.97 -44.83 6.79
N ASN A 166 2.61 -45.95 6.14
CA ASN A 166 2.76 -47.26 6.76
C ASN A 166 3.26 -48.28 5.72
N ASP A 167 4.44 -48.84 5.99
CA ASP A 167 5.08 -49.97 5.32
C ASP A 167 4.36 -51.29 5.66
N GLY A 168 4.42 -52.29 4.75
CA GLY A 168 4.36 -53.70 5.17
C GLY A 168 3.67 -54.76 4.28
N ASN A 169 4.36 -55.21 3.23
CA ASN A 169 4.72 -56.62 2.93
C ASN A 169 3.68 -57.76 2.64
N ARG A 170 4.07 -58.59 1.63
CA ARG A 170 3.71 -59.99 1.24
C ARG A 170 2.73 -60.13 0.07
N GLY A 171 2.99 -60.87 -1.01
CA GLY A 171 4.13 -61.69 -1.45
C GLY A 171 3.74 -62.58 -2.66
N GLY A 172 4.72 -63.11 -3.39
CA GLY A 172 4.64 -64.43 -4.06
C GLY A 172 4.50 -64.52 -5.60
N GLY A 173 5.44 -65.24 -6.24
CA GLY A 173 5.28 -66.01 -7.50
C GLY A 173 5.99 -65.41 -8.74
N LEU A 174 7.17 -65.90 -9.14
CA LEU A 174 7.44 -66.92 -10.21
C LEU A 174 6.90 -66.52 -11.61
N ALA A 175 7.63 -66.54 -12.74
CA ALA A 175 8.76 -67.35 -13.19
C ALA A 175 9.41 -66.79 -14.51
N VAL A 176 10.70 -67.15 -14.72
CA VAL A 176 11.46 -67.56 -15.95
C VAL A 176 11.51 -66.65 -17.21
N ASP A 177 12.71 -66.22 -17.65
CA ASP A 177 13.59 -66.66 -18.79
C ASP A 177 13.10 -66.12 -20.18
N ASP A 178 13.89 -65.71 -21.20
CA ASP A 178 15.21 -66.07 -21.72
C ASP A 178 15.68 -65.02 -22.79
N SER A 179 17.00 -64.99 -23.06
CA SER A 179 17.70 -64.75 -24.35
C SER A 179 17.76 -63.38 -25.09
N ALA A 180 19.00 -62.85 -25.09
CA ALA A 180 19.87 -62.37 -26.19
C ALA A 180 19.29 -61.79 -27.50
N SER A 181 19.85 -60.64 -27.95
CA SER A 181 20.75 -60.55 -29.13
C SER A 181 21.15 -59.11 -29.49
N GLU A 182 22.36 -58.99 -30.03
CA GLU A 182 23.06 -57.79 -30.55
C GLU A 182 22.50 -57.28 -31.89
N ALA A 183 22.70 -55.97 -32.17
CA ALA A 183 23.29 -55.38 -33.40
C ALA A 183 22.84 -53.90 -33.53
N LYS A 184 23.72 -52.88 -33.51
CA LYS A 184 24.64 -52.35 -34.54
C LYS A 184 23.98 -51.44 -35.60
N THR A 185 24.59 -50.24 -35.76
CA THR A 185 24.57 -49.29 -36.91
C THR A 185 23.26 -48.56 -37.22
N GLY A 186 23.20 -47.27 -37.57
CA GLY A 186 24.21 -46.25 -37.89
C GLY A 186 23.50 -45.11 -38.66
N GLY A 187 24.18 -43.97 -38.84
CA GLY A 187 23.82 -42.93 -39.84
C GLY A 187 22.98 -41.79 -39.32
#